data_AF-A0A7M2Y532-F1
#
_entry.id   AF-A0A7M2Y532-F1
#
_cell.length_a   1.000
_cell.length_b   1.000
_cell.length_c   1.000
_cell.angle_alpha   90.00
_cell.angle_beta   90.00
_cell.angle_gamma   90.00
#
_symmetry.space_group_name_H-M   'P 1'
#
loop_
_entity.id
_entity.type
_entity.pdbx_description
1 polymer ?
#
loop_
_entity_poly.entity_id
_entity_poly.type
_entity_poly.pdbx_seq_one_letter_code
_entity_poly.pdbx_strand_id
1 'polypeptide(L)'
;MENNKALIAVVNNLQIEDHSGEKSDAEQFEVLVSFIDDLIRNDFNRLLSILYRVDISEQKLKQKLAENKETTVRSAEIIAQLLIDREEEKIISRAKYRQEK
;
A
#
# COMPACT_ATOMS: atom_id res chain seq x y z
N MET A 1 -16.38 2.83 -9.47
CA MET A 1 -15.19 3.70 -9.23
C MET A 1 -15.07 4.04 -7.74
N GLU A 2 -15.20 3.05 -6.85
CA GLU A 2 -15.12 3.28 -5.38
C GLU A 2 -13.74 2.93 -4.79
N ASN A 3 -12.86 2.26 -5.55
CA ASN A 3 -11.57 1.76 -5.07
C ASN A 3 -10.45 2.82 -4.95
N ASN A 4 -10.70 4.09 -5.29
CA ASN A 4 -9.64 5.09 -5.39
C ASN A 4 -9.33 5.81 -4.05
N LYS A 5 -10.24 5.81 -3.07
CA LYS A 5 -10.01 6.57 -1.82
C LYS A 5 -8.86 6.01 -0.97
N ALA A 6 -8.75 4.69 -0.90
CA ALA A 6 -7.68 4.03 -0.15
C ALA A 6 -6.31 4.24 -0.82
N LEU A 7 -6.24 4.09 -2.15
CA LEU A 7 -5.03 4.34 -2.93
C LEU A 7 -4.53 5.78 -2.77
N ILE A 8 -5.40 6.77 -2.98
CA ILE A 8 -5.05 8.19 -2.79
C ILE A 8 -4.59 8.46 -1.36
N ALA A 9 -5.27 7.88 -0.35
CA ALA A 9 -4.88 8.06 1.04
C ALA A 9 -3.49 7.48 1.33
N VAL A 10 -3.15 6.29 0.80
CA VAL A 10 -1.82 5.70 0.93
C VAL A 10 -0.76 6.57 0.26
N VAL A 11 -0.98 7.00 -0.98
CA VAL A 11 -0.04 7.84 -1.75
C VAL A 11 0.22 9.17 -1.02
N ASN A 12 -0.83 9.81 -0.51
CA ASN A 12 -0.73 11.06 0.25
C ASN A 12 -0.03 10.87 1.60
N ASN A 13 -0.35 9.80 2.33
CA ASN A 13 0.27 9.49 3.63
C ASN A 13 1.77 9.21 3.50
N LEU A 14 2.19 8.66 2.36
CA LEU A 14 3.59 8.40 2.04
C LEU A 14 4.31 9.61 1.44
N GLN A 15 3.60 10.74 1.26
CA GLN A 15 4.14 11.98 0.69
C GLN A 15 4.83 11.76 -0.66
N ILE A 16 4.26 10.90 -1.51
CA ILE A 16 4.85 10.61 -2.82
C ILE A 16 4.57 11.81 -3.74
N GLU A 17 5.57 12.70 -3.89
CA GLU A 17 5.45 14.04 -4.48
C GLU A 17 5.00 14.11 -5.95
N ASP A 18 4.77 12.97 -6.62
CA ASP A 18 4.39 12.92 -8.02
C ASP A 18 2.88 13.18 -8.23
N HIS A 19 2.43 14.32 -7.72
CA HIS A 19 1.08 14.89 -7.83
C HIS A 19 0.98 15.81 -9.06
N SER A 20 1.46 15.37 -10.21
CA SER A 20 1.05 15.98 -11.48
C SER A 20 -0.44 15.64 -11.69
N GLY A 21 -1.28 16.68 -11.83
CA GLY A 21 -2.74 16.55 -11.89
C GLY A 21 -3.23 15.56 -12.94
N GLU A 22 -4.34 14.88 -12.63
CA GLU A 22 -5.07 13.91 -13.47
C GLU A 22 -4.41 12.55 -13.74
N LYS A 23 -3.70 11.96 -12.77
CA LYS A 23 -3.33 10.52 -12.86
C LYS A 23 -4.52 9.61 -12.61
N SER A 24 -4.72 8.65 -13.49
CA SER A 24 -5.65 7.54 -13.33
C SER A 24 -5.25 6.62 -12.16
N ASP A 25 -6.19 5.84 -11.64
CA ASP A 25 -5.96 4.88 -10.55
C ASP A 25 -4.81 3.92 -10.87
N ALA A 26 -4.71 3.47 -12.12
CA ALA A 26 -3.64 2.59 -12.58
C ALA A 26 -2.27 3.26 -12.51
N GLU A 27 -2.17 4.53 -12.92
CA GLU A 27 -0.92 5.29 -12.85
C GLU A 27 -0.52 5.58 -11.40
N GLN A 28 -1.47 5.90 -10.53
CA GLN A 28 -1.20 6.09 -9.09
C GLN A 28 -0.74 4.78 -8.44
N PHE A 29 -1.33 3.65 -8.84
CA PHE A 29 -0.90 2.35 -8.37
C PHE A 29 0.53 2.04 -8.81
N GLU A 30 0.87 2.24 -10.08
CA GLU A 30 2.25 2.03 -10.56
C GLU A 30 3.26 2.95 -9.89
N VAL A 31 2.90 4.21 -9.59
CA VAL A 31 3.74 5.13 -8.80
C VAL A 31 3.99 4.55 -7.40
N LEU A 32 2.95 4.04 -6.73
CA LEU A 32 3.09 3.38 -5.43
C LEU A 32 3.97 2.13 -5.54
N VAL A 33 3.78 1.29 -6.56
CA VAL A 33 4.59 0.11 -6.80
C VAL A 33 6.06 0.47 -7.02
N SER A 34 6.36 1.48 -7.84
CA SER A 34 7.73 1.95 -8.07
C SER A 34 8.37 2.48 -6.79
N PHE A 35 7.63 3.22 -5.98
CA PHE A 35 8.11 3.70 -4.69
C PHE A 35 8.46 2.54 -3.75
N ILE A 36 7.60 1.53 -3.67
CA ILE A 36 7.86 0.35 -2.84
C ILE A 36 9.02 -0.48 -3.39
N ASP A 37 9.15 -0.64 -4.70
CA ASP A 37 10.27 -1.34 -5.33
C ASP A 37 11.61 -0.64 -5.03
N ASP A 38 11.63 0.70 -5.06
CA ASP A 38 12.79 1.49 -4.63
C ASP A 38 13.14 1.22 -3.17
N LEU A 39 12.16 1.21 -2.27
CA LEU A 39 12.41 0.88 -0.86
C LEU A 39 12.90 -0.57 -0.67
N ILE A 40 12.38 -1.54 -1.42
CA ILE A 40 12.86 -2.93 -1.34
C ILE A 40 14.37 -3.00 -1.67
N ARG A 41 14.79 -2.25 -2.70
CA ARG A 41 16.16 -2.30 -3.23
C ARG A 41 17.14 -1.43 -2.44
N ASN A 42 16.69 -0.25 -2.02
CA ASN A 42 17.56 0.81 -1.54
C ASN A 42 17.35 1.17 -0.06
N ASP A 43 16.16 0.94 0.51
CA ASP A 43 15.86 1.30 1.91
C ASP A 43 14.81 0.38 2.57
N PHE A 44 15.21 -0.88 2.79
CA PHE A 44 14.32 -1.89 3.34
C PHE A 44 13.85 -1.57 4.77
N ASN A 45 14.68 -0.85 5.56
CA ASN A 45 14.32 -0.45 6.92
C ASN A 45 13.16 0.56 6.92
N ARG A 46 13.15 1.50 5.97
CA ARG A 46 12.02 2.42 5.79
C ARG A 46 10.76 1.69 5.34
N LEU A 47 10.88 0.69 4.46
CA LEU A 47 9.74 -0.17 4.10
C LEU A 47 9.15 -0.87 5.33
N LEU A 48 9.97 -1.53 6.15
CA LEU A 48 9.50 -2.16 7.38
C LEU A 48 8.82 -1.15 8.32
N SER A 49 9.41 0.04 8.47
CA SER A 49 8.86 1.11 9.31
C SER A 49 7.47 1.57 8.84
N ILE A 50 7.23 1.63 7.53
CA ILE A 50 5.91 1.91 6.96
C ILE A 50 4.93 0.78 7.28
N LEU A 51 5.34 -0.47 7.05
CA LEU A 51 4.49 -1.64 7.25
C LEU A 51 4.08 -1.82 8.71
N TYR A 52 4.97 -1.53 9.66
CA TYR A 52 4.64 -1.59 11.08
C TYR A 52 3.56 -0.57 11.50
N ARG A 53 3.49 0.60 10.86
CA ARG A 53 2.45 1.63 11.16
C ARG A 53 1.04 1.21 10.71
N VAL A 54 0.93 0.18 9.88
CA VAL A 54 -0.32 -0.37 9.36
C VAL A 54 -0.55 -1.83 9.80
N ASP A 55 0.07 -2.21 10.92
CA ASP A 55 -0.09 -3.52 11.57
C ASP A 55 0.34 -4.71 10.68
N ILE A 56 1.41 -4.52 9.91
CA ILE A 56 2.04 -5.59 9.12
C ILE A 56 3.43 -5.86 9.71
N SER A 57 3.60 -7.06 10.28
CA SER A 57 4.87 -7.51 10.80
C SER A 57 5.82 -7.96 9.69
N GLU A 58 7.12 -7.85 9.92
CA GLU A 58 8.15 -8.40 9.03
C GLU A 58 7.94 -9.89 8.73
N GLN A 59 7.51 -10.67 9.73
CA GLN A 59 7.19 -12.09 9.55
C GLN A 59 6.05 -12.29 8.53
N LYS A 60 4.97 -11.51 8.65
CA LYS A 60 3.83 -11.58 7.73
C LYS A 60 4.23 -11.15 6.33
N LEU A 61 5.10 -10.14 6.21
CA LEU A 61 5.67 -9.72 4.94
C LEU A 61 6.49 -10.86 4.30
N LYS A 62 7.46 -11.41 5.04
CA LYS A 62 8.32 -12.50 4.57
C LYS A 62 7.52 -13.72 4.14
N GLN A 63 6.46 -14.06 4.88
CA GLN A 63 5.56 -15.15 4.52
C GLN A 63 4.85 -14.85 3.19
N LYS A 64 4.23 -13.67 3.03
CA LYS A 64 3.58 -13.29 1.78
C LYS A 64 4.53 -13.27 0.59
N LEU A 65 5.76 -12.80 0.79
CA LEU A 65 6.79 -12.82 -0.25
C LEU A 65 7.24 -14.25 -0.59
N ALA A 66 7.37 -15.12 0.41
CA ALA A 66 7.71 -16.53 0.21
C ALA A 66 6.63 -17.29 -0.56
N GLU A 67 5.36 -17.04 -0.24
CA GLU A 67 4.19 -17.60 -0.93
C GLU A 67 4.11 -17.19 -2.41
N ASN A 68 4.74 -16.06 -2.76
CA ASN A 68 4.73 -15.52 -4.13
C ASN A 68 6.03 -15.75 -4.91
N LYS A 69 6.96 -16.57 -4.40
CA LYS A 69 8.23 -16.86 -5.11
C LYS A 69 8.04 -17.59 -6.45
N GLU A 70 6.90 -18.24 -6.65
CA GLU A 70 6.57 -18.97 -7.87
C GLU A 70 5.70 -18.17 -8.85
N THR A 71 5.33 -16.94 -8.52
CA THR A 71 4.47 -16.10 -9.36
C THR A 71 5.29 -15.04 -10.10
N THR A 72 4.78 -14.57 -11.24
CA THR A 72 5.38 -13.44 -11.99
C THR A 72 5.04 -12.08 -11.38
N VAL A 73 4.28 -12.06 -10.28
CA VAL A 73 3.81 -10.84 -9.62
C VAL A 73 4.97 -10.20 -8.88
N ARG A 74 5.14 -8.88 -9.03
CA ARG A 74 6.26 -8.18 -8.38
C ARG A 74 6.01 -8.12 -6.88
N SER A 75 7.05 -8.36 -6.08
CA SER A 75 6.98 -8.21 -4.61
C SER A 75 6.43 -6.83 -4.19
N ALA A 76 6.78 -5.78 -4.93
CA ALA A 76 6.30 -4.43 -4.73
C ALA A 76 4.78 -4.27 -4.98
N GLU A 77 4.20 -4.98 -5.96
CA GLU A 77 2.76 -4.97 -6.24
C GLU A 77 1.98 -5.58 -5.08
N ILE A 78 2.47 -6.71 -4.54
CA ILE A 78 1.85 -7.39 -3.41
C ILE A 78 1.81 -6.47 -2.19
N ILE A 79 2.91 -5.76 -1.94
CA ILE A 79 3.02 -4.83 -0.82
C ILE A 79 2.15 -3.59 -1.05
N ALA A 80 2.12 -3.04 -2.25
CA ALA A 80 1.27 -1.91 -2.60
C ALA A 80 -0.22 -2.25 -2.36
N GLN A 81 -0.66 -3.42 -2.85
CA GLN A 81 -2.02 -3.89 -2.61
C GLN A 81 -2.31 -4.07 -1.12
N LEU A 82 -1.38 -4.65 -0.37
CA LEU A 82 -1.51 -4.84 1.07
C LEU A 82 -1.71 -3.52 1.84
N LEU A 83 -1.02 -2.45 1.42
CA LEU A 83 -1.19 -1.11 2.00
C LEU A 83 -2.57 -0.53 1.68
N ILE A 84 -3.07 -0.73 0.45
CA ILE A 84 -4.38 -0.26 0.02
C ILE A 84 -5.48 -0.99 0.80
N ASP A 85 -5.42 -2.32 0.88
CA ASP A 85 -6.40 -3.14 1.60
C ASP A 85 -6.51 -2.69 3.07
N ARG A 86 -5.38 -2.37 3.70
CA ARG A 86 -5.33 -1.89 5.09
C ARG A 86 -5.98 -0.53 5.27
N GLU A 87 -5.78 0.37 4.31
CA GLU A 87 -6.40 1.68 4.35
C GLU A 87 -7.92 1.59 4.07
N GLU A 88 -8.33 0.67 3.21
CA GLU A 88 -9.73 0.36 2.98
C GLU A 88 -10.42 -0.19 4.24
N GLU A 89 -9.80 -1.17 4.93
CA GLU A 89 -10.27 -1.70 6.22
C GLU A 89 -10.45 -0.56 7.26
N LYS A 90 -9.53 0.41 7.30
CA LYS A 90 -9.62 1.60 8.17
C LYS A 90 -10.78 2.51 7.78
N ILE A 91 -10.98 2.76 6.49
CA ILE A 91 -12.09 3.59 6.01
C ILE A 91 -13.43 2.94 6.36
N ILE A 92 -13.58 1.64 6.09
CA ILE A 92 -14.80 0.87 6.38
C ILE A 92 -15.08 0.84 7.88
N SER A 93 -14.09 0.53 8.72
CA SER A 93 -14.28 0.50 10.18
C SER A 93 -14.71 1.86 10.72
N ARG A 94 -14.09 2.96 10.29
CA ARG A 94 -14.51 4.33 10.66
C ARG A 94 -15.92 4.66 10.20
N ALA A 95 -16.35 4.16 9.04
CA ALA A 95 -17.70 4.38 8.54
C ALA A 95 -18.75 3.65 9.39
N LYS A 96 -18.49 2.39 9.78
CA LYS A 96 -19.36 1.61 10.67
C LYS A 96 -19.56 2.30 12.02
N TYR A 97 -18.46 2.72 12.67
CA TYR A 97 -18.54 3.44 13.96
C TYR A 97 -19.28 4.79 13.89
N ARG A 98 -19.35 5.43 12.72
CA ARG A 98 -20.13 6.67 12.54
C ARG A 98 -21.61 6.43 12.32
N GLN A 99 -22.02 5.26 11.84
CA GLN A 99 -23.42 4.90 11.64
C GLN A 99 -24.07 4.32 12.91
N GLU A 100 -23.27 3.76 13.81
CA GLU A 100 -23.74 3.21 15.09
C GLU A 100 -23.91 4.26 16.20
N LYS A 101 -23.74 5.55 15.88
CA LYS A 101 -23.82 6.67 16.82
C LYS A 101 -24.90 7.66 16.39
#